data_AF-A0A543F4F7-F1
#
_entry.id   AF-A0A543F4F7-F1
#
_cell.length_a   1.000
_cell.length_b   1.000
_cell.length_c   1.000
_cell.angle_alpha   90.00
_cell.angle_beta   90.00
_cell.angle_gamma   90.00
#
_symmetry.space_group_name_H-M   'P 1'
#
loop_
_entity.id
_entity.type
_entity.pdbx_description
1 polymer ?
#
loop_
_entity_poly.entity_id
_entity_poly.type
_entity_poly.pdbx_seq_one_letter_code
_entity_poly.pdbx_strand_id
1 'polypeptide(L)'
;MVRTSRIAILAACVAVAGALTGCGSVAGTALPGELDVRNLAVGTYPVDKHAYDQDSNGDGALLEGMRMSEAVVPTVRIDPSLTFGRGSTVLTDTEAALDFVANVSKPVLDNRKMVTGFAASGSDKADPAGQSRPAADATAITNVVFRFPDEATAKLAARELEDADIGVSDQNRRLGSTKYPDAYLHWRPGVPSIGAFLAHRQFVISLYVQRPRADSTDLVNWVDKTFAAQVPALDKFQPTPVDKLDTLKVDPEGLLARVAVADRAGHFPDPVSFAIYDGNHGIHSSDDQAATQRLVQDTGVDKIAIVDASSVTRARDSDAAQKLLTGLIDTAGDQFDPLGAPNDVPGAKCLQLNSKGDPEREYKYRCYVPYKRYVGVVTSDKEPDVRQKVAAQYALLANSL
;
A
#
# COMPACT_ATOMS: atom_id res chain seq x y z
N MET A 1 4.69 47.03 -77.35
CA MET A 1 4.11 46.20 -76.26
C MET A 1 5.27 45.49 -75.55
N VAL A 2 5.91 45.89 -74.45
CA VAL A 2 5.68 46.79 -73.31
C VAL A 2 4.34 46.57 -72.62
N ARG A 3 4.26 45.61 -71.67
CA ARG A 3 3.57 45.76 -70.36
C ARG A 3 3.47 44.52 -69.45
N THR A 4 3.89 43.32 -69.84
CA THR A 4 3.59 42.11 -69.03
C THR A 4 4.71 41.57 -68.14
N SER A 5 5.97 42.01 -68.32
CA SER A 5 7.11 41.39 -67.61
C SER A 5 7.44 41.95 -66.22
N ARG A 6 6.73 42.97 -65.71
CA ARG A 6 7.02 43.60 -64.41
C ARG A 6 6.14 43.10 -63.24
N ILE A 7 5.08 42.35 -63.52
CA ILE A 7 4.14 41.87 -62.48
C ILE A 7 4.57 40.49 -61.94
N ALA A 8 5.27 39.67 -62.73
CA ALA A 8 5.71 38.34 -62.30
C ALA A 8 6.86 38.36 -61.27
N ILE A 9 7.67 39.42 -61.23
CA ILE A 9 8.82 39.52 -60.31
C ILE A 9 8.40 40.00 -58.91
N LEU A 10 7.31 40.78 -58.81
CA LEU A 10 6.79 41.26 -57.51
C LEU A 10 6.01 40.17 -56.75
N ALA A 11 5.41 39.20 -57.43
CA ALA A 11 4.70 38.09 -56.77
C ALA A 11 5.67 37.02 -56.21
N ALA A 12 6.84 36.83 -56.82
CA ALA A 12 7.85 35.88 -56.35
C ALA A 12 8.59 36.36 -55.09
N CYS A 13 8.79 37.68 -54.92
CA CYS A 13 9.44 38.22 -53.71
C CYS A 13 8.56 38.20 -52.46
N VAL A 14 7.22 38.24 -52.61
CA VAL A 14 6.29 38.15 -51.46
C VAL A 14 6.12 36.70 -50.98
N ALA A 15 6.22 35.71 -51.87
CA ALA A 15 6.14 34.30 -51.49
C ALA A 15 7.38 33.76 -50.75
N VAL A 16 8.58 34.31 -51.02
CA VAL A 16 9.82 33.92 -50.32
C VAL A 16 9.95 34.61 -48.95
N ALA A 17 9.38 35.80 -48.77
CA ALA A 17 9.34 36.48 -47.48
C ALA A 17 8.36 35.82 -46.47
N GLY A 18 7.32 35.14 -46.96
CA GLY A 18 6.38 34.39 -46.11
C GLY A 18 6.87 33.03 -45.61
N ALA A 19 7.95 32.49 -46.19
CA ALA A 19 8.54 31.21 -45.78
C ALA A 19 9.62 31.35 -44.69
N LEU A 20 10.04 32.58 -44.36
CA LEU A 20 11.05 32.88 -43.33
C LEU A 20 10.44 33.32 -41.99
N THR A 21 9.13 33.54 -41.91
CA THR A 21 8.43 33.89 -40.66
C THR A 21 7.91 32.68 -39.88
N GLY A 22 8.18 31.46 -40.37
CA GLY A 22 7.87 30.20 -39.68
C GLY A 22 8.85 29.82 -38.55
N CYS A 23 10.01 30.48 -38.48
CA CYS A 23 10.91 30.36 -37.33
C CYS A 23 10.50 31.36 -36.23
N GLY A 24 9.23 31.29 -35.81
CA GLY A 24 8.89 31.78 -34.48
C GLY A 24 9.69 30.94 -33.50
N SER A 25 10.66 31.54 -32.82
CA SER A 25 11.26 30.94 -31.64
C SER A 25 10.12 30.49 -30.75
N VAL A 26 9.91 29.18 -30.63
CA VAL A 26 9.02 28.66 -29.59
C VAL A 26 9.61 29.20 -28.30
N ALA A 27 8.93 30.16 -27.68
CA ALA A 27 9.31 30.66 -26.37
C ALA A 27 9.10 29.51 -25.40
N GLY A 28 10.17 28.76 -25.18
CA GLY A 28 10.24 27.61 -24.30
C GLY A 28 11.64 27.57 -23.74
N THR A 29 11.75 27.46 -22.43
CA THR A 29 13.03 27.17 -21.79
C THR A 29 13.40 25.76 -22.20
N ALA A 30 14.58 25.56 -22.81
CA ALA A 30 15.09 24.22 -23.07
C ALA A 30 15.25 23.51 -21.72
N LEU A 31 14.34 22.58 -21.44
CA LEU A 31 14.52 21.67 -20.32
C LEU A 31 15.62 20.67 -20.69
N PRO A 32 16.42 20.18 -19.73
CA PRO A 32 17.32 19.07 -19.98
C PRO A 32 16.56 17.94 -20.67
N GLY A 33 17.09 17.45 -21.79
CA GLY A 33 16.53 16.27 -22.46
C GLY A 33 16.54 15.06 -21.52
N GLU A 34 15.65 14.10 -21.75
CA GLU A 34 15.70 12.83 -21.01
C GLU A 34 17.06 12.17 -21.18
N LEU A 35 17.60 11.64 -20.08
CA LEU A 35 18.88 10.95 -20.05
C LEU A 35 18.84 9.73 -21.00
N ASP A 36 19.91 9.53 -21.79
CA ASP A 36 20.07 8.30 -22.56
C ASP A 36 20.39 7.12 -21.62
N VAL A 37 19.36 6.34 -21.30
CA VAL A 37 19.45 5.24 -20.33
C VAL A 37 20.23 4.03 -20.83
N ARG A 38 20.63 3.97 -22.11
CA ARG A 38 21.34 2.83 -22.70
C ARG A 38 22.76 2.64 -22.17
N ASN A 39 23.34 3.70 -21.60
CA ASN A 39 24.70 3.68 -21.05
C ASN A 39 24.73 3.50 -19.52
N LEU A 40 23.55 3.37 -18.88
CA LEU A 40 23.47 3.14 -17.43
C LEU A 40 23.99 1.75 -17.07
N ALA A 41 24.68 1.65 -15.92
CA ALA A 41 25.25 0.40 -15.43
C ALA A 41 24.18 -0.49 -14.76
N VAL A 42 23.24 -1.02 -15.56
CA VAL A 42 22.07 -1.77 -15.08
C VAL A 42 22.37 -3.22 -14.68
N GLY A 43 23.61 -3.71 -14.87
CA GLY A 43 23.98 -5.09 -14.52
C GLY A 43 23.20 -6.14 -15.32
N THR A 44 22.70 -7.17 -14.64
CA THR A 44 21.89 -8.25 -15.23
C THR A 44 20.39 -7.94 -15.26
N TYR A 45 19.96 -6.77 -14.77
CA TYR A 45 18.56 -6.43 -14.65
C TYR A 45 17.98 -6.10 -16.04
N PRO A 46 16.90 -6.78 -16.48
CA PRO A 46 16.21 -6.41 -17.70
C PRO A 46 15.46 -5.08 -17.51
N VAL A 47 15.64 -4.16 -18.47
CA VAL A 47 15.09 -2.79 -18.42
C VAL A 47 14.19 -2.46 -19.61
N ASP A 48 13.96 -3.42 -20.48
CA ASP A 48 12.98 -3.33 -21.56
C ASP A 48 11.56 -3.35 -21.01
N LYS A 49 10.62 -2.75 -21.76
CA LYS A 49 9.20 -2.74 -21.42
C LYS A 49 8.67 -4.17 -21.32
N HIS A 50 7.98 -4.47 -20.23
CA HIS A 50 7.46 -5.81 -19.93
C HIS A 50 5.97 -5.78 -19.60
N ALA A 51 5.34 -6.95 -19.64
CA ALA A 51 4.01 -7.20 -19.12
C ALA A 51 3.98 -8.62 -18.54
N TYR A 52 3.49 -8.75 -17.32
CA TYR A 52 3.24 -10.05 -16.69
C TYR A 52 1.96 -10.68 -17.24
N ASP A 53 1.81 -11.98 -17.01
CA ASP A 53 0.52 -12.64 -17.20
C ASP A 53 -0.55 -11.92 -16.38
N GLN A 54 -1.72 -11.76 -16.99
CA GLN A 54 -2.84 -11.04 -16.41
C GLN A 54 -3.90 -11.98 -15.83
N ASP A 55 -3.83 -13.28 -16.15
CA ASP A 55 -4.72 -14.27 -15.58
C ASP A 55 -4.47 -14.39 -14.06
N SER A 56 -5.56 -14.42 -13.30
CA SER A 56 -5.52 -14.67 -11.86
C SER A 56 -5.03 -16.09 -11.54
N ASN A 57 -5.15 -17.04 -12.49
CA ASN A 57 -4.77 -18.44 -12.30
C ASN A 57 -5.44 -19.10 -11.07
N GLY A 58 -6.63 -18.62 -10.68
CA GLY A 58 -7.38 -19.08 -9.50
C GLY A 58 -7.10 -18.28 -8.22
N ASP A 59 -6.19 -17.30 -8.26
CA ASP A 59 -5.86 -16.42 -7.12
C ASP A 59 -6.78 -15.18 -7.05
N GLY A 60 -7.98 -15.23 -7.64
CA GLY A 60 -8.91 -14.10 -7.65
C GLY A 60 -9.27 -13.61 -6.24
N ALA A 61 -9.41 -14.53 -5.27
CA ALA A 61 -9.67 -14.18 -3.88
C ALA A 61 -8.48 -13.47 -3.18
N LEU A 62 -7.25 -13.86 -3.53
CA LEU A 62 -6.04 -13.20 -3.05
C LEU A 62 -5.91 -11.79 -3.64
N LEU A 63 -6.12 -11.63 -4.95
CA LEU A 63 -6.13 -10.33 -5.61
C LEU A 63 -7.18 -9.39 -5.00
N GLU A 64 -8.37 -9.92 -4.65
CA GLU A 64 -9.38 -9.15 -3.92
C GLU A 64 -8.92 -8.75 -2.52
N GLY A 65 -8.27 -9.67 -1.80
CA GLY A 65 -7.67 -9.38 -0.50
C GLY A 65 -6.64 -8.26 -0.58
N MET A 66 -5.80 -8.23 -1.61
CA MET A 66 -4.86 -7.12 -1.85
C MET A 66 -5.60 -5.79 -2.08
N ARG A 67 -6.69 -5.80 -2.87
CA ARG A 67 -7.54 -4.61 -3.08
C ARG A 67 -8.17 -4.11 -1.78
N MET A 68 -8.53 -4.99 -0.85
CA MET A 68 -9.09 -4.62 0.45
C MET A 68 -8.14 -3.76 1.31
N SER A 69 -6.86 -3.62 0.94
CA SER A 69 -5.97 -2.62 1.55
C SER A 69 -6.52 -1.18 1.50
N GLU A 70 -7.34 -0.83 0.49
CA GLU A 70 -8.03 0.47 0.43
C GLU A 70 -9.21 0.57 1.40
N ALA A 71 -9.78 -0.58 1.76
CA ALA A 71 -11.01 -0.71 2.54
C ALA A 71 -10.77 -0.82 4.04
N VAL A 72 -9.57 -1.19 4.49
CA VAL A 72 -9.22 -1.27 5.93
C VAL A 72 -8.55 0.01 6.38
N VAL A 73 -9.14 0.70 7.35
CA VAL A 73 -8.67 2.01 7.80
C VAL A 73 -7.41 1.90 8.65
N PRO A 74 -6.38 2.74 8.41
CA PRO A 74 -5.27 2.88 9.34
C PRO A 74 -5.74 3.38 10.70
N THR A 75 -5.10 2.91 11.77
CA THR A 75 -5.52 3.22 13.15
C THR A 75 -5.46 4.70 13.50
N VAL A 76 -4.56 5.47 12.88
CA VAL A 76 -4.51 6.93 13.05
C VAL A 76 -5.79 7.64 12.58
N ARG A 77 -6.57 7.03 11.68
CA ARG A 77 -7.90 7.55 11.27
C ARG A 77 -9.00 7.20 12.27
N ILE A 78 -8.80 6.16 13.09
CA ILE A 78 -9.69 5.84 14.20
C ILE A 78 -9.44 6.85 15.31
N ASP A 79 -8.18 7.02 15.73
CA ASP A 79 -7.76 8.02 16.72
C ASP A 79 -6.34 8.52 16.42
N PRO A 80 -6.10 9.84 16.40
CA PRO A 80 -4.80 10.40 16.05
C PRO A 80 -3.67 10.07 17.04
N SER A 81 -3.98 9.54 18.24
CA SER A 81 -2.97 9.04 19.18
C SER A 81 -2.38 7.69 18.78
N LEU A 82 -3.01 6.94 17.87
CA LEU A 82 -2.51 5.65 17.39
C LEU A 82 -1.50 5.83 16.26
N THR A 83 -0.34 6.40 16.61
CA THR A 83 0.69 6.79 15.64
C THR A 83 1.57 5.64 15.18
N PHE A 84 1.64 4.53 15.91
CA PHE A 84 2.51 3.40 15.56
C PHE A 84 1.72 2.34 14.81
N GLY A 85 2.10 2.10 13.56
CA GLY A 85 1.62 0.99 12.76
C GLY A 85 2.28 -0.32 13.18
N ARG A 86 1.48 -1.38 13.24
CA ARG A 86 1.94 -2.74 13.57
C ARG A 86 1.81 -3.69 12.37
N GLY A 87 1.73 -3.11 11.18
CA GLY A 87 1.66 -3.83 9.91
C GLY A 87 0.23 -4.13 9.45
N SER A 88 0.17 -4.71 8.27
CA SER A 88 -1.05 -5.24 7.67
C SER A 88 -0.73 -6.46 6.82
N THR A 89 -1.72 -7.33 6.62
CA THR A 89 -1.58 -8.48 5.74
C THR A 89 -2.91 -8.87 5.11
N VAL A 90 -2.83 -9.51 3.95
CA VAL A 90 -3.95 -10.22 3.34
C VAL A 90 -4.15 -11.54 4.08
N LEU A 91 -5.40 -11.91 4.30
CA LEU A 91 -5.77 -13.21 4.85
C LEU A 91 -6.16 -14.12 3.69
N THR A 92 -5.19 -14.89 3.21
CA THR A 92 -5.29 -15.75 2.03
C THR A 92 -6.30 -16.87 2.19
N ASP A 93 -6.47 -17.35 3.42
CA ASP A 93 -7.33 -18.46 3.79
C ASP A 93 -7.71 -18.39 5.28
N THR A 94 -8.47 -19.38 5.71
CA THR A 94 -8.90 -19.52 7.10
C THR A 94 -7.71 -19.70 8.07
N GLU A 95 -6.60 -20.34 7.67
CA GLU A 95 -5.44 -20.51 8.56
C GLU A 95 -4.78 -19.17 8.85
N ALA A 96 -4.56 -18.35 7.81
CA ALA A 96 -4.06 -16.99 7.97
C ALA A 96 -4.99 -16.12 8.85
N ALA A 97 -6.30 -16.35 8.81
CA ALA A 97 -7.24 -15.65 9.67
C ALA A 97 -7.09 -15.99 11.17
N LEU A 98 -6.64 -17.21 11.51
CA LEU A 98 -6.49 -17.64 12.91
C LEU A 98 -5.36 -16.91 13.66
N ASP A 99 -4.47 -16.21 12.96
CA ASP A 99 -3.50 -15.33 13.61
C ASP A 99 -4.17 -14.11 14.28
N PHE A 100 -5.42 -13.80 13.94
CA PHE A 100 -6.13 -12.60 14.37
C PHE A 100 -7.46 -12.86 15.10
N VAL A 101 -7.93 -14.11 15.15
CA VAL A 101 -9.12 -14.52 15.92
C VAL A 101 -8.82 -15.79 16.71
N ALA A 102 -9.63 -16.12 17.71
CA ALA A 102 -9.45 -17.36 18.46
C ALA A 102 -9.56 -18.60 17.55
N ASN A 103 -8.74 -19.62 17.80
CA ASN A 103 -8.71 -20.87 17.01
C ASN A 103 -10.08 -21.58 16.92
N VAL A 104 -10.96 -21.36 17.91
CA VAL A 104 -12.33 -21.90 17.91
C VAL A 104 -13.22 -21.33 16.80
N SER A 105 -12.81 -20.22 16.17
CA SER A 105 -13.50 -19.58 15.05
C SER A 105 -13.32 -20.33 13.73
N LYS A 106 -12.33 -21.24 13.61
CA LYS A 106 -12.02 -21.95 12.37
C LYS A 106 -13.24 -22.61 11.71
N PRO A 107 -14.06 -23.40 12.42
CA PRO A 107 -15.21 -24.05 11.80
C PRO A 107 -16.22 -23.04 11.26
N VAL A 108 -16.35 -21.87 11.87
CA VAL A 108 -17.26 -20.83 11.39
C VAL A 108 -16.73 -20.25 10.08
N LEU A 109 -15.44 -19.89 10.03
CA LEU A 109 -14.80 -19.36 8.81
C LEU A 109 -14.89 -20.36 7.64
N ASP A 110 -14.60 -21.64 7.89
CA ASP A 110 -14.69 -22.70 6.87
C ASP A 110 -16.15 -22.93 6.42
N ASN A 111 -17.08 -23.14 7.36
CA ASN A 111 -18.48 -23.45 7.03
C ASN A 111 -19.20 -22.28 6.36
N ARG A 112 -18.85 -21.04 6.73
CA ARG A 112 -19.38 -19.82 6.12
C ARG A 112 -18.60 -19.42 4.87
N LYS A 113 -17.60 -20.19 4.47
CA LYS A 113 -16.83 -20.02 3.23
C LYS A 113 -16.19 -18.64 3.16
N MET A 114 -15.39 -18.30 4.17
CA MET A 114 -14.54 -17.11 4.12
C MET A 114 -13.83 -17.07 2.76
N VAL A 115 -13.96 -15.95 2.05
CA VAL A 115 -13.40 -15.78 0.70
C VAL A 115 -11.96 -15.32 0.81
N THR A 116 -11.73 -14.27 1.61
CA THR A 116 -10.43 -13.64 1.85
C THR A 116 -10.60 -12.66 3.02
N GLY A 117 -9.55 -11.96 3.41
CA GLY A 117 -9.64 -10.85 4.35
C GLY A 117 -8.44 -9.94 4.29
N PHE A 118 -8.50 -8.88 5.09
CA PHE A 118 -7.36 -7.97 5.30
C PHE A 118 -7.32 -7.56 6.76
N ALA A 119 -6.16 -7.68 7.38
CA ALA A 119 -5.91 -7.32 8.77
C ALA A 119 -4.93 -6.17 8.84
N ALA A 120 -5.19 -5.23 9.74
CA ALA A 120 -4.25 -4.17 10.08
C ALA A 120 -4.29 -3.87 11.58
N SER A 121 -3.14 -3.52 12.14
CA SER A 121 -3.03 -3.19 13.57
C SER A 121 -2.21 -1.93 13.79
N GLY A 122 -2.45 -1.28 14.93
CA GLY A 122 -1.65 -0.14 15.37
C GLY A 122 -1.87 0.19 16.84
N SER A 123 -1.06 1.08 17.36
CA SER A 123 -0.98 1.41 18.79
C SER A 123 -0.54 2.85 19.05
N ASP A 124 -0.74 3.30 20.28
CA ASP A 124 -0.25 4.61 20.77
C ASP A 124 1.23 4.60 21.18
N LYS A 125 1.86 3.42 21.18
CA LYS A 125 3.27 3.22 21.51
C LYS A 125 3.88 2.16 20.58
N ALA A 126 5.17 2.28 20.31
CA ALA A 126 5.93 1.21 19.68
C ALA A 126 5.87 -0.08 20.52
N ASP A 127 5.92 -1.23 19.85
CA ASP A 127 6.05 -2.51 20.53
C ASP A 127 7.39 -2.54 21.31
N PRO A 128 7.45 -3.16 22.50
CA PRO A 128 8.70 -3.29 23.23
C PRO A 128 9.77 -4.00 22.38
N ALA A 129 11.03 -3.62 22.54
CA ALA A 129 12.14 -4.20 21.78
C ALA A 129 12.15 -5.73 21.87
N GLY A 130 12.24 -6.39 20.71
CA GLY A 130 12.22 -7.86 20.59
C GLY A 130 10.85 -8.51 20.81
N GLN A 131 9.77 -7.75 20.97
CA GLN A 131 8.42 -8.27 21.10
C GLN A 131 7.58 -7.98 19.85
N SER A 132 6.58 -8.82 19.62
CA SER A 132 5.59 -8.69 18.54
C SER A 132 4.21 -8.29 19.07
N ARG A 133 4.13 -7.90 20.33
CA ARG A 133 2.89 -7.55 21.04
C ARG A 133 3.04 -6.18 21.70
N PRO A 134 1.96 -5.39 21.76
CA PRO A 134 1.99 -4.10 22.41
C PRO A 134 2.22 -4.26 23.92
N ALA A 135 2.81 -3.24 24.53
CA ALA A 135 2.93 -3.19 25.98
C ALA A 135 1.53 -3.26 26.65
N ALA A 136 1.45 -3.86 27.84
CA ALA A 136 0.16 -4.04 28.54
C ALA A 136 -0.55 -2.72 28.88
N ASP A 137 0.19 -1.61 28.94
CA ASP A 137 -0.31 -0.27 29.22
C ASP A 137 -0.50 0.58 27.95
N ALA A 138 -0.40 -0.02 26.76
CA ALA A 138 -0.64 0.62 25.47
C ALA A 138 -2.11 0.51 25.07
N THR A 139 -2.56 1.50 24.31
CA THR A 139 -3.76 1.41 23.48
C THR A 139 -3.38 0.73 22.18
N ALA A 140 -4.04 -0.37 21.84
CA ALA A 140 -3.80 -1.04 20.56
C ALA A 140 -5.12 -1.52 19.95
N ILE A 141 -5.20 -1.45 18.63
CA ILE A 141 -6.35 -1.94 17.86
C ILE A 141 -5.83 -2.89 16.80
N THR A 142 -6.46 -4.05 16.72
CA THR A 142 -6.39 -4.95 15.57
C THR A 142 -7.75 -4.91 14.89
N ASN A 143 -7.75 -4.49 13.62
CA ASN A 143 -8.92 -4.32 12.80
C ASN A 143 -8.83 -5.29 11.62
N VAL A 144 -9.70 -6.29 11.61
CA VAL A 144 -9.76 -7.31 10.59
C VAL A 144 -11.07 -7.21 9.85
N VAL A 145 -11.01 -7.23 8.53
CA VAL A 145 -12.19 -7.29 7.67
C VAL A 145 -12.16 -8.61 6.92
N PHE A 146 -13.06 -9.50 7.28
CA PHE A 146 -13.30 -10.75 6.57
C PHE A 146 -14.32 -10.53 5.46
N ARG A 147 -14.08 -11.14 4.30
CA ARG A 147 -15.01 -11.14 3.18
C ARG A 147 -15.70 -12.50 3.09
N PHE A 148 -17.02 -12.48 3.02
CA PHE A 148 -17.89 -13.65 2.86
C PHE A 148 -18.58 -13.65 1.49
N PRO A 149 -19.26 -14.74 1.11
CA PRO A 149 -19.90 -14.85 -0.20
C PRO A 149 -20.95 -13.77 -0.46
N ASP A 150 -21.72 -13.44 0.57
CA ASP A 150 -22.84 -12.51 0.52
C ASP A 150 -23.17 -11.95 1.91
N GLU A 151 -24.08 -10.98 1.96
CA GLU A 151 -24.52 -10.31 3.19
C GLU A 151 -25.20 -11.25 4.20
N ALA A 152 -26.03 -12.17 3.73
CA ALA A 152 -26.71 -13.11 4.61
C ALA A 152 -25.72 -14.03 5.32
N THR A 153 -24.70 -14.50 4.59
CA THR A 153 -23.62 -15.34 5.10
C THR A 153 -22.73 -14.57 6.07
N ALA A 154 -22.37 -13.32 5.76
CA ALA A 154 -21.62 -12.46 6.66
C ALA A 154 -22.37 -12.22 7.99
N LYS A 155 -23.69 -11.98 7.94
CA LYS A 155 -24.53 -11.81 9.13
C LYS A 155 -24.56 -13.05 10.01
N LEU A 156 -24.66 -14.24 9.41
CA LEU A 156 -24.59 -15.50 10.14
C LEU A 156 -23.19 -15.74 10.72
N ALA A 157 -22.15 -15.45 9.94
CA ALA A 157 -20.76 -15.60 10.36
C ALA A 157 -20.44 -14.71 11.57
N ALA A 158 -20.81 -13.43 11.56
CA ALA A 158 -20.55 -12.53 12.70
C ALA A 158 -21.15 -13.05 14.01
N ARG A 159 -22.39 -13.55 13.98
CA ARG A 159 -23.04 -14.14 15.17
C ARG A 159 -22.31 -15.41 15.63
N GLU A 160 -21.98 -16.30 14.71
CA GLU A 160 -21.36 -17.59 15.04
C GLU A 160 -19.90 -17.45 15.48
N LEU A 161 -19.19 -16.47 14.93
CA LEU A 161 -17.85 -16.08 15.40
C LEU A 161 -17.93 -15.60 16.86
N GLU A 162 -18.89 -14.73 17.19
CA GLU A 162 -19.13 -14.34 18.58
C GLU A 162 -19.49 -15.53 19.46
N ASP A 163 -20.44 -16.37 19.03
CA ASP A 163 -20.89 -17.52 19.83
C ASP A 163 -19.74 -18.50 20.13
N ALA A 164 -18.78 -18.63 19.22
CA ALA A 164 -17.57 -19.41 19.43
C ALA A 164 -16.56 -18.68 20.35
N ASP A 165 -16.27 -17.40 20.07
CA ASP A 165 -15.22 -16.64 20.74
C ASP A 165 -15.58 -16.31 22.21
N ILE A 166 -16.84 -15.95 22.47
CA ILE A 166 -17.30 -15.75 23.85
C ILE A 166 -17.15 -17.02 24.69
N GLY A 167 -17.25 -18.20 24.06
CA GLY A 167 -17.09 -19.51 24.68
C GLY A 167 -15.65 -19.86 25.09
N VAL A 168 -14.65 -19.07 24.67
CA VAL A 168 -13.23 -19.29 25.04
C VAL A 168 -13.00 -19.17 26.54
N SER A 169 -13.83 -18.39 27.25
CA SER A 169 -13.81 -18.29 28.71
C SER A 169 -15.21 -18.14 29.30
N ASP A 170 -15.51 -18.92 30.32
CA ASP A 170 -16.73 -18.81 31.13
C ASP A 170 -16.86 -17.46 31.89
N GLN A 171 -15.76 -16.71 31.99
CA GLN A 171 -15.71 -15.38 32.57
C GLN A 171 -16.10 -14.29 31.58
N ASN A 172 -16.17 -14.58 30.27
CA ASN A 172 -16.58 -13.60 29.28
C ASN A 172 -18.01 -13.12 29.55
N ARG A 173 -18.25 -11.84 29.30
CA ARG A 173 -19.55 -11.18 29.45
C ARG A 173 -19.85 -10.39 28.19
N ARG A 174 -21.08 -10.52 27.71
CA ARG A 174 -21.58 -9.70 26.60
C ARG A 174 -21.66 -8.24 27.02
N LEU A 175 -21.32 -7.37 26.09
CA LEU A 175 -21.56 -5.94 26.14
C LEU A 175 -22.45 -5.56 24.95
N GLY A 176 -23.01 -4.36 24.99
CA GLY A 176 -23.80 -3.81 23.89
C GLY A 176 -23.32 -2.42 23.53
N SER A 177 -23.41 -2.08 22.24
CA SER A 177 -23.24 -0.72 21.76
C SER A 177 -24.61 -0.09 21.50
N THR A 178 -24.80 1.16 21.93
CA THR A 178 -25.98 1.94 21.56
C THR A 178 -25.87 2.56 20.16
N LYS A 179 -24.66 2.70 19.62
CA LYS A 179 -24.41 3.23 18.27
C LYS A 179 -24.44 2.15 17.20
N TYR A 180 -24.03 0.93 17.56
CA TYR A 180 -24.02 -0.25 16.70
C TYR A 180 -24.77 -1.40 17.37
N PRO A 181 -26.12 -1.34 17.44
CA PRO A 181 -26.92 -2.32 18.16
C PRO A 181 -26.85 -3.74 17.58
N ASP A 182 -26.45 -3.87 16.31
CA ASP A 182 -26.26 -5.15 15.62
C ASP A 182 -24.86 -5.74 15.82
N ALA A 183 -23.96 -5.03 16.52
CA ALA A 183 -22.62 -5.53 16.82
C ALA A 183 -22.64 -6.50 18.01
N TYR A 184 -21.83 -7.54 17.91
CA TYR A 184 -21.57 -8.50 18.97
C TYR A 184 -20.29 -8.11 19.70
N LEU A 185 -20.38 -7.83 20.99
CA LEU A 185 -19.24 -7.42 21.80
C LEU A 185 -19.15 -8.31 23.04
N HIS A 186 -17.95 -8.75 23.37
CA HIS A 186 -17.71 -9.36 24.67
C HIS A 186 -16.35 -8.96 25.23
N TRP A 187 -16.26 -9.00 26.54
CA TRP A 187 -15.03 -8.77 27.27
C TRP A 187 -14.95 -9.72 28.47
N ARG A 188 -13.77 -9.84 29.05
CA ARG A 188 -13.58 -10.52 30.34
C ARG A 188 -13.41 -9.46 31.42
N PRO A 189 -14.33 -9.34 32.40
CA PRO A 189 -14.20 -8.38 33.49
C PRO A 189 -12.84 -8.44 34.18
N GLY A 190 -12.20 -7.28 34.36
CA GLY A 190 -10.86 -7.17 34.93
C GLY A 190 -9.71 -7.31 33.92
N VAL A 191 -10.00 -7.66 32.66
CA VAL A 191 -9.01 -7.68 31.58
C VAL A 191 -9.26 -6.50 30.65
N PRO A 192 -8.22 -5.72 30.31
CA PRO A 192 -8.40 -4.45 29.61
C PRO A 192 -8.43 -4.66 28.09
N SER A 193 -9.24 -5.60 27.63
CA SER A 193 -9.48 -5.85 26.21
C SER A 193 -10.90 -6.28 25.92
N ILE A 194 -11.32 -6.08 24.67
CA ILE A 194 -12.66 -6.39 24.17
C ILE A 194 -12.53 -6.97 22.76
N GLY A 195 -13.29 -8.03 22.49
CA GLY A 195 -13.53 -8.58 21.17
C GLY A 195 -14.86 -8.05 20.63
N ALA A 196 -14.92 -7.75 19.33
CA ALA A 196 -16.16 -7.32 18.69
C ALA A 196 -16.29 -7.82 17.26
N PHE A 197 -17.51 -8.20 16.87
CA PHE A 197 -17.88 -8.56 15.50
C PHE A 197 -19.04 -7.70 15.02
N LEU A 198 -18.94 -7.17 13.79
CA LEU A 198 -20.02 -6.46 13.11
C LEU A 198 -20.10 -6.92 11.67
N ALA A 199 -21.26 -7.48 11.29
CA ALA A 199 -21.55 -7.73 9.88
C ALA A 199 -21.95 -6.42 9.19
N HIS A 200 -21.37 -6.18 8.01
CA HIS A 200 -21.70 -5.03 7.17
C HIS A 200 -21.60 -5.41 5.70
N ARG A 201 -22.74 -5.49 5.00
CA ARG A 201 -22.84 -6.10 3.65
C ARG A 201 -22.18 -7.50 3.66
N GLN A 202 -21.43 -7.87 2.63
CA GLN A 202 -20.71 -9.15 2.58
C GLN A 202 -19.43 -9.22 3.45
N PHE A 203 -19.24 -8.32 4.40
CA PHE A 203 -18.07 -8.28 5.26
C PHE A 203 -18.42 -8.52 6.73
N VAL A 204 -17.47 -9.07 7.47
CA VAL A 204 -17.46 -9.04 8.93
C VAL A 204 -16.25 -8.27 9.40
N ILE A 205 -16.47 -7.19 10.15
CA ILE A 205 -15.44 -6.47 10.86
C ILE A 205 -15.22 -7.20 12.19
N SER A 206 -14.01 -7.68 12.43
CA SER A 206 -13.55 -8.28 13.69
C SER A 206 -12.53 -7.36 14.34
N LEU A 207 -12.80 -6.97 15.58
CA LEU A 207 -11.95 -6.08 16.33
C LEU A 207 -11.40 -6.77 17.57
N TYR A 208 -10.12 -6.55 17.82
CA TYR A 208 -9.52 -6.73 19.14
C TYR A 208 -8.96 -5.38 19.60
N VAL A 209 -9.53 -4.83 20.67
CA VAL A 209 -9.12 -3.54 21.24
C VAL A 209 -8.51 -3.78 22.61
N GLN A 210 -7.27 -3.33 22.79
CA GLN A 210 -6.57 -3.29 24.07
C GLN A 210 -6.54 -1.85 24.62
N ARG A 211 -6.73 -1.73 25.93
CA ARG A 211 -6.68 -0.46 26.66
C ARG A 211 -5.74 -0.56 27.86
N PRO A 212 -5.30 0.58 28.44
CA PRO A 212 -4.48 0.56 29.65
C PRO A 212 -5.23 0.14 30.92
N ARG A 213 -6.57 0.16 30.92
CA ARG A 213 -7.41 -0.15 32.09
C ARG A 213 -8.65 -0.95 31.68
N ALA A 214 -9.10 -1.82 32.59
CA ALA A 214 -10.28 -2.64 32.41
C ALA A 214 -11.55 -1.84 32.76
N ASP A 215 -11.96 -0.97 31.84
CA ASP A 215 -13.19 -0.19 31.91
C ASP A 215 -14.07 -0.54 30.71
N SER A 216 -15.21 -1.19 30.95
CA SER A 216 -16.12 -1.64 29.88
C SER A 216 -16.69 -0.49 29.06
N THR A 217 -16.90 0.68 29.67
CA THR A 217 -17.45 1.85 28.97
C THR A 217 -16.41 2.43 28.02
N ASP A 218 -15.17 2.56 28.48
CA ASP A 218 -14.04 2.97 27.63
C ASP A 218 -13.82 1.98 26.48
N LEU A 219 -13.83 0.66 26.77
CA LEU A 219 -13.68 -0.39 25.76
C LEU A 219 -14.76 -0.31 24.67
N VAL A 220 -16.04 -0.18 25.05
CA VAL A 220 -17.14 -0.02 24.07
C VAL A 220 -16.99 1.27 23.28
N ASN A 221 -16.58 2.37 23.90
CA ASN A 221 -16.35 3.64 23.20
C ASN A 221 -15.27 3.52 22.11
N TRP A 222 -14.21 2.76 22.36
CA TRP A 222 -13.16 2.52 21.36
C TRP A 222 -13.62 1.59 20.23
N VAL A 223 -14.42 0.57 20.53
CA VAL A 223 -15.08 -0.26 19.50
C VAL A 223 -15.98 0.60 18.61
N ASP A 224 -16.85 1.42 19.19
CA ASP A 224 -17.73 2.34 18.46
C ASP A 224 -16.95 3.31 17.58
N LYS A 225 -15.82 3.83 18.08
CA LYS A 225 -14.95 4.73 17.34
C LYS A 225 -14.34 4.04 16.13
N THR A 226 -13.88 2.80 16.29
CA THR A 226 -13.34 2.00 15.19
C THR A 226 -14.39 1.70 14.14
N PHE A 227 -15.59 1.25 14.53
CA PHE A 227 -16.68 1.03 13.57
C PHE A 227 -17.07 2.32 12.83
N ALA A 228 -17.06 3.47 13.50
CA ALA A 228 -17.36 4.77 12.86
C ALA A 228 -16.35 5.16 11.77
N ALA A 229 -15.10 4.71 11.87
CA ALA A 229 -14.10 4.90 10.83
C ALA A 229 -14.18 3.80 9.75
N GLN A 230 -14.37 2.54 10.15
CA GLN A 230 -14.26 1.38 9.28
C GLN A 230 -15.49 1.17 8.37
N VAL A 231 -16.71 1.39 8.88
CA VAL A 231 -17.94 1.21 8.09
C VAL A 231 -17.98 2.11 6.85
N PRO A 232 -17.69 3.43 6.93
CA PRO A 232 -17.66 4.29 5.74
C PRO A 232 -16.56 3.93 4.73
N ALA A 233 -15.45 3.33 5.17
CA ALA A 233 -14.40 2.87 4.28
C ALA A 233 -14.88 1.66 3.45
N LEU A 234 -15.56 0.71 4.09
CA LEU A 234 -16.23 -0.37 3.39
C LEU A 234 -17.26 0.19 2.41
N ASP A 235 -18.06 1.20 2.77
CA ASP A 235 -19.12 1.78 1.91
C ASP A 235 -18.60 2.33 0.59
N LYS A 236 -17.35 2.80 0.57
CA LYS A 236 -16.69 3.28 -0.64
C LYS A 236 -16.09 2.13 -1.46
N PHE A 237 -15.67 1.05 -0.80
CA PHE A 237 -15.09 -0.11 -1.46
C PHE A 237 -16.11 -0.81 -2.37
N GLN A 238 -15.67 -1.10 -3.60
CA GLN A 238 -16.46 -1.80 -4.61
C GLN A 238 -15.95 -3.25 -4.74
N PRO A 239 -16.50 -4.18 -3.94
CA PRO A 239 -16.08 -5.58 -4.02
C PRO A 239 -16.45 -6.20 -5.36
N THR A 240 -15.54 -6.97 -5.94
CA THR A 240 -15.84 -7.79 -7.13
C THR A 240 -16.83 -8.89 -6.75
N PRO A 241 -17.89 -9.20 -7.52
CA PRO A 241 -18.75 -10.37 -7.23
C PRO A 241 -17.93 -11.67 -7.10
N VAL A 242 -18.32 -12.57 -6.19
CA VAL A 242 -17.51 -13.78 -5.89
C VAL A 242 -17.30 -14.67 -7.12
N ASP A 243 -18.32 -14.80 -7.97
CA ASP A 243 -18.27 -15.55 -9.23
C ASP A 243 -17.44 -14.84 -10.33
N LYS A 244 -16.89 -13.65 -10.03
CA LYS A 244 -16.05 -12.84 -10.92
C LYS A 244 -14.66 -12.58 -10.37
N LEU A 245 -14.29 -13.15 -9.22
CA LEU A 245 -12.98 -12.92 -8.63
C LEU A 245 -11.85 -13.29 -9.58
N ASP A 246 -11.97 -14.41 -10.29
CA ASP A 246 -10.93 -14.86 -11.23
C ASP A 246 -10.83 -13.99 -12.51
N THR A 247 -11.71 -12.99 -12.67
CA THR A 247 -11.59 -11.98 -13.72
C THR A 247 -10.70 -10.81 -13.33
N LEU A 248 -10.29 -10.73 -12.05
CA LEU A 248 -9.31 -9.75 -11.59
C LEU A 248 -7.98 -10.00 -12.28
N LYS A 249 -7.34 -8.91 -12.71
CA LYS A 249 -6.02 -8.96 -13.34
C LYS A 249 -4.93 -8.83 -12.29
N VAL A 250 -3.84 -9.55 -12.51
CA VAL A 250 -2.65 -9.48 -11.65
C VAL A 250 -1.98 -8.11 -11.70
N ASP A 251 -1.84 -7.51 -12.89
CA ASP A 251 -1.20 -6.20 -13.05
C ASP A 251 -1.98 -5.29 -14.03
N PRO A 252 -3.21 -4.86 -13.66
CA PRO A 252 -4.13 -4.19 -14.57
C PRO A 252 -3.57 -2.90 -15.19
N GLU A 253 -2.63 -2.26 -14.52
CA GLU A 253 -2.04 -0.97 -14.90
C GLU A 253 -0.54 -1.06 -15.24
N GLY A 254 0.02 -2.28 -15.30
CA GLY A 254 1.44 -2.51 -15.59
C GLY A 254 2.39 -1.97 -14.52
N LEU A 255 1.95 -1.87 -13.26
CA LEU A 255 2.75 -1.31 -12.16
C LEU A 255 3.76 -2.32 -11.60
N LEU A 256 3.40 -3.61 -11.49
CA LEU A 256 4.35 -4.66 -11.10
C LEU A 256 5.48 -4.75 -12.14
N ALA A 257 5.14 -4.65 -13.43
CA ALA A 257 6.10 -4.64 -14.53
C ALA A 257 7.06 -3.43 -14.53
N ARG A 258 6.83 -2.42 -13.68
CA ARG A 258 7.71 -1.26 -13.49
C ARG A 258 8.69 -1.42 -12.33
N VAL A 259 8.61 -2.49 -11.53
CA VAL A 259 9.56 -2.77 -10.45
C VAL A 259 10.77 -3.51 -11.00
N ALA A 260 11.98 -3.02 -10.73
CA ALA A 260 13.20 -3.65 -11.20
C ALA A 260 13.52 -4.95 -10.44
N VAL A 261 13.55 -6.06 -11.18
CA VAL A 261 13.92 -7.39 -10.70
C VAL A 261 14.86 -8.10 -11.65
N ALA A 262 15.71 -8.97 -11.11
CA ALA A 262 16.71 -9.69 -11.90
C ALA A 262 16.08 -10.84 -12.71
N ASP A 263 15.08 -11.53 -12.13
CA ASP A 263 14.30 -12.56 -12.77
C ASP A 263 12.82 -12.13 -12.85
N ARG A 264 12.25 -12.21 -14.05
CA ARG A 264 10.83 -11.91 -14.33
C ARG A 264 9.99 -13.17 -14.41
N ALA A 265 10.58 -14.36 -14.39
CA ALA A 265 9.85 -15.63 -14.41
C ALA A 265 9.39 -16.03 -13.00
N GLY A 266 8.35 -16.86 -12.93
CA GLY A 266 7.92 -17.51 -11.68
C GLY A 266 7.21 -16.59 -10.68
N HIS A 267 6.88 -15.35 -11.07
CA HIS A 267 6.05 -14.47 -10.26
C HIS A 267 4.57 -14.83 -10.40
N PHE A 268 3.93 -15.06 -9.27
CA PHE A 268 2.50 -15.31 -9.11
C PHE A 268 1.98 -14.40 -8.00
N PRO A 269 0.67 -14.07 -7.94
CA PRO A 269 0.11 -13.27 -6.86
C PRO A 269 0.57 -13.78 -5.48
N ASP A 270 1.26 -12.93 -4.73
CA ASP A 270 1.75 -13.24 -3.39
C ASP A 270 1.67 -11.96 -2.54
N PRO A 271 1.08 -12.01 -1.33
CA PRO A 271 0.84 -10.82 -0.54
C PRO A 271 2.12 -10.12 -0.06
N VAL A 272 3.26 -10.80 -0.08
CA VAL A 272 4.55 -10.27 0.39
C VAL A 272 5.43 -9.88 -0.79
N SER A 273 5.59 -10.76 -1.78
CA SER A 273 6.60 -10.60 -2.83
C SER A 273 6.05 -10.22 -4.20
N PHE A 274 4.74 -10.23 -4.42
CA PHE A 274 4.17 -9.88 -5.73
C PHE A 274 2.74 -9.35 -5.62
N ALA A 275 2.63 -8.08 -5.21
CA ALA A 275 1.36 -7.48 -4.82
C ALA A 275 1.21 -6.03 -5.27
N ILE A 276 -0.04 -5.59 -5.46
CA ILE A 276 -0.41 -4.19 -5.62
C ILE A 276 -1.34 -3.80 -4.47
N TYR A 277 -0.93 -2.79 -3.70
CA TYR A 277 -1.71 -2.25 -2.59
C TYR A 277 -2.09 -0.79 -2.80
N ASP A 278 -3.10 -0.33 -2.07
CA ASP A 278 -3.44 1.08 -1.91
C ASP A 278 -2.43 1.82 -1.02
N GLY A 279 -2.44 3.16 -1.06
CA GLY A 279 -1.61 4.02 -0.22
C GLY A 279 -1.75 3.76 1.29
N ASN A 280 -2.89 3.23 1.76
CA ASN A 280 -3.04 2.83 3.16
C ASN A 280 -2.02 1.77 3.61
N HIS A 281 -1.53 0.91 2.71
CA HIS A 281 -0.56 -0.13 3.06
C HIS A 281 0.73 0.44 3.66
N GLY A 282 1.24 1.55 3.11
CA GLY A 282 2.40 2.24 3.68
C GLY A 282 2.12 2.89 5.03
N ILE A 283 0.86 3.24 5.33
CA ILE A 283 0.47 3.80 6.63
C ILE A 283 0.40 2.69 7.68
N HIS A 284 -0.16 1.52 7.36
CA HIS A 284 -0.35 0.43 8.31
C HIS A 284 0.95 -0.07 8.95
N SER A 285 2.08 0.02 8.25
CA SER A 285 3.40 -0.41 8.73
C SER A 285 4.33 0.72 9.18
N SER A 286 3.84 1.97 9.26
CA SER A 286 4.69 3.13 9.59
C SER A 286 4.85 3.34 11.09
N ASP A 287 6.07 3.66 11.55
CA ASP A 287 6.34 4.09 12.92
C ASP A 287 5.72 5.47 13.27
N ASP A 288 5.39 6.28 12.26
CA ASP A 288 4.59 7.50 12.39
C ASP A 288 3.49 7.53 11.33
N GLN A 289 2.38 6.85 11.61
CA GLN A 289 1.19 6.83 10.76
C GLN A 289 0.67 8.24 10.47
N ALA A 290 0.81 9.20 11.39
CA ALA A 290 0.30 10.54 11.18
C ALA A 290 1.12 11.29 10.12
N ALA A 291 2.45 11.19 10.18
CA ALA A 291 3.34 11.72 9.14
C ALA A 291 3.13 11.01 7.80
N THR A 292 3.11 9.68 7.78
CA THR A 292 2.93 8.91 6.55
C THR A 292 1.54 9.13 5.93
N GLN A 293 0.48 9.27 6.74
CA GLN A 293 -0.84 9.61 6.23
C GLN A 293 -0.85 10.97 5.53
N ARG A 294 -0.25 12.00 6.15
CA ARG A 294 -0.14 13.33 5.51
C ARG A 294 0.63 13.22 4.20
N LEU A 295 1.75 12.49 4.20
CA LEU A 295 2.55 12.27 3.00
C LEU A 295 1.73 11.62 1.88
N VAL A 296 1.02 10.52 2.16
CA VAL A 296 0.15 9.82 1.20
C VAL A 296 -0.92 10.75 0.64
N GLN A 297 -1.56 11.57 1.49
CA GLN A 297 -2.61 12.51 1.08
C GLN A 297 -2.06 13.66 0.22
N ASP A 298 -0.98 14.31 0.65
CA ASP A 298 -0.38 15.46 -0.02
C ASP A 298 0.18 15.10 -1.41
N THR A 299 0.72 13.89 -1.52
CA THR A 299 1.31 13.35 -2.75
C THR A 299 0.29 12.61 -3.62
N GLY A 300 -0.90 12.34 -3.10
CA GLY A 300 -1.94 11.58 -3.80
C GLY A 300 -1.45 10.21 -4.23
N VAL A 301 -0.74 9.51 -3.35
CA VAL A 301 -0.34 8.11 -3.59
C VAL A 301 -1.58 7.25 -3.68
N ASP A 302 -1.69 6.49 -4.78
CA ASP A 302 -2.85 5.63 -5.04
C ASP A 302 -2.49 4.15 -5.10
N LYS A 303 -1.28 3.79 -5.55
CA LYS A 303 -0.83 2.41 -5.69
C LYS A 303 0.63 2.22 -5.32
N ILE A 304 0.90 1.10 -4.66
CA ILE A 304 2.23 0.61 -4.31
C ILE A 304 2.33 -0.80 -4.90
N ALA A 305 3.20 -0.99 -5.89
CA ALA A 305 3.54 -2.32 -6.40
C ALA A 305 4.78 -2.83 -5.68
N ILE A 306 4.76 -4.09 -5.27
CA ILE A 306 5.85 -4.78 -4.60
C ILE A 306 6.24 -5.97 -5.45
N VAL A 307 7.53 -6.09 -5.75
CA VAL A 307 8.13 -7.29 -6.35
C VAL A 307 9.40 -7.62 -5.58
N ASP A 308 9.42 -8.80 -4.96
CA ASP A 308 10.43 -9.22 -3.99
C ASP A 308 10.60 -8.16 -2.88
N ALA A 309 11.82 -7.62 -2.75
CA ALA A 309 12.19 -6.62 -1.76
C ALA A 309 12.17 -5.17 -2.30
N SER A 310 11.73 -4.99 -3.55
CA SER A 310 11.66 -3.69 -4.22
C SER A 310 10.20 -3.26 -4.40
N SER A 311 9.97 -1.97 -4.55
CA SER A 311 8.64 -1.44 -4.83
C SER A 311 8.66 -0.26 -5.77
N VAL A 312 7.51 0.02 -6.38
CA VAL A 312 7.24 1.26 -7.09
C VAL A 312 5.95 1.86 -6.55
N THR A 313 6.07 3.07 -6.03
CA THR A 313 4.93 3.86 -5.57
C THR A 313 4.55 4.88 -6.62
N ARG A 314 3.26 4.93 -6.95
CA ARG A 314 2.69 5.90 -7.89
C ARG A 314 2.10 7.08 -7.12
N ALA A 315 2.59 8.28 -7.42
CA ALA A 315 2.06 9.54 -6.93
C ALA A 315 1.17 10.21 -7.98
N ARG A 316 0.45 11.26 -7.59
CA ARG A 316 -0.45 12.02 -8.48
C ARG A 316 0.25 12.57 -9.72
N ASP A 317 1.44 13.15 -9.53
CA ASP A 317 2.20 13.88 -10.55
C ASP A 317 3.70 13.90 -10.21
N SER A 318 4.50 14.55 -11.07
CA SER A 318 5.96 14.60 -10.90
C SER A 318 6.41 15.39 -9.66
N ASP A 319 5.72 16.47 -9.32
CA ASP A 319 6.06 17.29 -8.15
C ASP A 319 5.70 16.53 -6.87
N ALA A 320 4.57 15.83 -6.89
CA ALA A 320 4.16 14.93 -5.82
C ALA A 320 5.15 13.77 -5.63
N ALA A 321 5.72 13.20 -6.70
CA ALA A 321 6.75 12.18 -6.59
C ALA A 321 8.05 12.71 -5.95
N GLN A 322 8.44 13.96 -6.22
CA GLN A 322 9.58 14.58 -5.53
C GLN A 322 9.29 14.80 -4.04
N LYS A 323 8.07 15.24 -3.69
CA LYS A 323 7.65 15.36 -2.28
C LYS A 323 7.61 14.00 -1.58
N LEU A 324 7.13 12.96 -2.28
CA LEU A 324 7.10 11.59 -1.78
C LEU A 324 8.51 11.09 -1.49
N LEU A 325 9.44 11.28 -2.43
CA LEU A 325 10.85 10.95 -2.26
C LEU A 325 11.44 11.57 -0.99
N THR A 326 11.25 12.89 -0.80
CA THR A 326 11.74 13.58 0.40
C THR A 326 11.10 13.02 1.67
N GLY A 327 9.77 12.86 1.69
CA GLY A 327 9.07 12.32 2.85
C GLY A 327 9.46 10.88 3.20
N LEU A 328 9.73 10.02 2.20
CA LEU A 328 10.19 8.65 2.43
C LEU A 328 11.61 8.61 3.04
N ILE A 329 12.47 9.56 2.66
CA ILE A 329 13.80 9.70 3.26
C ILE A 329 13.68 10.22 4.71
N ASP A 330 12.86 11.24 4.92
CA ASP A 330 12.67 11.83 6.25
C ASP A 330 12.04 10.83 7.25
N THR A 331 11.19 9.92 6.76
CA THR A 331 10.55 8.87 7.56
C THR A 331 11.40 7.59 7.69
N ALA A 332 12.56 7.50 7.04
CA ALA A 332 13.44 6.34 7.16
C ALA A 332 14.03 6.19 8.58
N GLY A 333 14.04 7.26 9.39
CA GLY A 333 14.48 7.22 10.78
C GLY A 333 16.00 7.40 10.93
N ASP A 334 16.46 7.42 12.19
CA ASP A 334 17.87 7.64 12.53
C ASP A 334 18.72 6.37 12.42
N GLN A 335 18.12 5.24 12.03
CA GLN A 335 18.83 4.01 11.71
C GLN A 335 19.47 3.98 10.32
N PHE A 336 19.24 5.02 9.50
CA PHE A 336 19.84 5.14 8.18
C PHE A 336 20.70 6.40 8.03
N ASP A 337 21.91 6.24 7.50
CA ASP A 337 22.78 7.34 7.11
C ASP A 337 22.69 7.59 5.59
N PRO A 338 22.81 8.84 5.12
CA PRO A 338 22.89 9.13 3.69
C PRO A 338 24.07 8.41 3.02
N LEU A 339 23.80 7.75 1.90
CA LEU A 339 24.80 7.14 1.03
C LEU A 339 24.82 7.88 -0.32
N GLY A 340 26.02 8.11 -0.85
CA GLY A 340 26.17 8.69 -2.20
C GLY A 340 25.52 7.80 -3.27
N ALA A 341 24.43 8.30 -3.86
CA ALA A 341 23.76 7.66 -4.99
C ALA A 341 24.66 7.72 -6.26
N PRO A 342 24.49 6.78 -7.20
CA PRO A 342 25.17 6.86 -8.50
C PRO A 342 24.89 8.19 -9.21
N ASN A 343 25.95 8.93 -9.57
CA ASN A 343 25.84 10.27 -10.18
C ASN A 343 25.20 10.27 -11.57
N ASP A 344 25.14 9.10 -12.20
CA ASP A 344 24.54 8.85 -13.51
C ASP A 344 23.00 8.70 -13.44
N VAL A 345 22.40 8.60 -12.25
CA VAL A 345 20.94 8.49 -12.08
C VAL A 345 20.35 9.76 -11.47
N PRO A 346 19.66 10.61 -12.25
CA PRO A 346 19.12 11.88 -11.79
C PRO A 346 18.15 11.72 -10.62
N GLY A 347 18.38 12.48 -9.55
CA GLY A 347 17.46 12.56 -8.40
C GLY A 347 17.49 11.34 -7.47
N ALA A 348 18.23 10.28 -7.80
CA ALA A 348 18.34 9.12 -6.91
C ALA A 348 18.97 9.50 -5.57
N LYS A 349 18.44 8.91 -4.50
CA LYS A 349 18.93 9.09 -3.13
C LYS A 349 19.09 7.72 -2.50
N CYS A 350 20.23 7.47 -1.87
CA CYS A 350 20.50 6.21 -1.21
C CYS A 350 20.74 6.43 0.28
N LEU A 351 20.38 5.42 1.04
CA LEU A 351 20.57 5.31 2.47
C LEU A 351 21.30 4.00 2.77
N GLN A 352 22.10 4.00 3.85
CA GLN A 352 22.77 2.83 4.38
C GLN A 352 22.37 2.62 5.83
N LEU A 353 22.01 1.40 6.19
CA LEU A 353 21.68 1.02 7.56
C LEU A 353 22.91 1.22 8.46
N ASN A 354 22.76 1.94 9.55
CA ASN A 354 23.82 2.20 10.53
C ASN A 354 23.70 1.24 11.74
N SER A 355 24.46 1.47 12.80
CA SER A 355 24.50 0.57 13.96
C SER A 355 23.24 0.62 14.85
N LYS A 356 22.32 1.54 14.60
CA LYS A 356 21.04 1.63 15.33
C LYS A 356 19.93 0.78 14.68
N GLY A 357 20.12 0.39 13.43
CA GLY A 357 19.15 -0.42 12.68
C GLY A 357 19.20 -1.91 13.00
N ASP A 358 18.16 -2.61 12.58
CA ASP A 358 18.04 -4.05 12.78
C ASP A 358 18.33 -4.80 11.47
N PRO A 359 19.52 -5.42 11.31
CA PRO A 359 19.88 -6.12 10.07
C PRO A 359 19.06 -7.40 9.82
N GLU A 360 18.28 -7.88 10.79
CA GLU A 360 17.35 -9.00 10.58
C GLU A 360 16.02 -8.54 9.96
N ARG A 361 15.70 -7.24 10.07
CA ARG A 361 14.45 -6.65 9.58
C ARG A 361 14.65 -5.68 8.42
N GLU A 362 15.86 -5.15 8.25
CA GLU A 362 16.16 -4.08 7.32
C GLU A 362 17.35 -4.43 6.42
N TYR A 363 17.19 -4.20 5.13
CA TYR A 363 18.29 -4.31 4.18
C TYR A 363 19.38 -3.27 4.44
N LYS A 364 20.64 -3.67 4.25
CA LYS A 364 21.79 -2.79 4.46
C LYS A 364 21.74 -1.51 3.62
N TYR A 365 21.20 -1.59 2.40
CA TYR A 365 21.09 -0.48 1.48
C TYR A 365 19.66 -0.31 0.98
N ARG A 366 19.18 0.93 0.99
CA ARG A 366 17.87 1.33 0.46
C ARG A 366 18.04 2.57 -0.40
N CYS A 367 17.59 2.52 -1.64
CA CYS A 367 17.67 3.65 -2.55
C CYS A 367 16.30 3.98 -3.14
N TYR A 368 16.07 5.27 -3.32
CA TYR A 368 14.85 5.85 -3.86
C TYR A 368 15.15 6.45 -5.23
N VAL A 369 14.34 6.10 -6.23
CA VAL A 369 14.56 6.40 -7.65
C VAL A 369 13.32 7.11 -8.20
N PRO A 370 13.32 8.45 -8.25
CA PRO A 370 12.21 9.19 -8.83
C PRO A 370 12.26 9.16 -10.37
N TYR A 371 11.10 8.95 -11.01
CA TYR A 371 10.94 9.16 -12.44
C TYR A 371 9.51 9.56 -12.77
N LYS A 372 9.33 10.78 -13.30
CA LYS A 372 8.01 11.40 -13.51
C LYS A 372 7.18 11.25 -12.22
N ARG A 373 6.00 10.63 -12.29
CA ARG A 373 5.10 10.43 -11.14
C ARG A 373 5.38 9.19 -10.27
N TYR A 374 6.48 8.48 -10.52
CA TYR A 374 6.81 7.22 -9.82
C TYR A 374 8.03 7.40 -8.93
N VAL A 375 8.02 6.73 -7.78
CA VAL A 375 9.21 6.57 -6.92
C VAL A 375 9.45 5.07 -6.74
N GLY A 376 10.53 4.57 -7.32
CA GLY A 376 11.02 3.22 -7.05
C GLY A 376 11.79 3.19 -5.73
N VAL A 377 11.58 2.15 -4.92
CA VAL A 377 12.40 1.84 -3.75
C VAL A 377 13.09 0.51 -4.01
N VAL A 378 14.41 0.52 -4.09
CA VAL A 378 15.21 -0.69 -4.30
C VAL A 378 16.10 -0.95 -3.10
N THR A 379 16.22 -2.21 -2.73
CA THR A 379 16.96 -2.64 -1.54
C THR A 379 17.95 -3.76 -1.87
N SER A 380 19.02 -3.85 -1.08
CA SER A 380 20.01 -4.94 -1.15
C SER A 380 20.89 -4.95 0.09
N ASP A 381 21.50 -6.09 0.40
CA ASP A 381 22.59 -6.18 1.37
C ASP A 381 23.97 -5.96 0.76
N LYS A 382 24.05 -5.77 -0.56
CA LYS A 382 25.31 -5.61 -1.31
C LYS A 382 25.31 -4.28 -2.05
N GLU A 383 26.31 -3.44 -1.76
CA GLU A 383 26.42 -2.12 -2.42
C GLU A 383 26.53 -2.21 -3.96
N PRO A 384 27.31 -3.13 -4.56
CA PRO A 384 27.36 -3.23 -6.02
C PRO A 384 26.01 -3.57 -6.64
N ASP A 385 25.22 -4.42 -5.98
CA ASP A 385 23.90 -4.83 -6.45
C ASP A 385 22.89 -3.68 -6.35
N VAL A 386 22.82 -2.96 -5.21
CA VAL A 386 21.88 -1.83 -5.09
C VAL A 386 22.20 -0.72 -6.09
N ARG A 387 23.48 -0.47 -6.41
CA ARG A 387 23.89 0.51 -7.42
C ARG A 387 23.39 0.12 -8.81
N GLN A 388 23.47 -1.16 -9.18
CA GLN A 388 22.91 -1.66 -10.44
C GLN A 388 21.39 -1.60 -10.44
N LYS A 389 20.72 -1.97 -9.35
CA LYS A 389 19.25 -1.84 -9.20
C LYS A 389 18.76 -0.41 -9.36
N VAL A 390 19.49 0.59 -8.83
CA VAL A 390 19.13 2.01 -8.98
C VAL A 390 19.13 2.44 -10.45
N ALA A 391 20.20 2.10 -11.17
CA ALA A 391 20.31 2.33 -12.60
C ALA A 391 19.22 1.60 -13.39
N ALA A 392 18.98 0.33 -13.06
CA ALA A 392 17.98 -0.50 -13.70
C ALA A 392 16.55 0.01 -13.48
N GLN A 393 16.22 0.42 -12.26
CA GLN A 393 14.91 0.97 -11.91
C GLN A 393 14.63 2.27 -12.67
N TYR A 394 15.62 3.14 -12.81
CA TYR A 394 15.47 4.37 -13.59
C TYR A 394 15.28 4.07 -15.08
N ALA A 395 16.13 3.20 -15.65
CA ALA A 395 16.04 2.79 -17.05
C ALA A 395 14.71 2.09 -17.38
N LEU A 396 14.24 1.20 -16.51
CA LEU A 396 12.96 0.51 -16.66
C LEU A 396 11.79 1.49 -16.67
N LEU A 397 11.77 2.47 -15.77
CA LEU A 397 10.74 3.50 -15.76
C LEU A 397 10.79 4.37 -17.02
N ALA A 398 11.99 4.73 -17.50
CA ALA A 398 12.15 5.48 -18.74
C ALA A 398 11.66 4.71 -19.99
N ASN A 399 11.87 3.40 -20.03
CA ASN A 399 11.47 2.55 -21.16
C ASN A 399 10.00 2.11 -21.13
N SER A 400 9.29 2.34 -20.02
CA SER A 400 7.95 1.76 -19.77
C SER A 400 6.82 2.79 -19.66
N LEU A 401 7.08 4.08 -19.93
CA LEU A 401 6.10 5.17 -19.86
C LEU A 401 5.65 5.71 -21.21
#